data_AF-C9JAK6-F1
#
_entry.id   AF-C9JAK6-F1
#
_cell.length_a   1.000
_cell.length_b   1.000
_cell.length_c   1.000
_cell.angle_alpha   90.00
_cell.angle_beta   90.00
_cell.angle_gamma   90.00
#
_symmetry.space_group_name_H-M   'P 1'
#
loop_
_entity.id
_entity.type
_entity.pdbx_description
1 polymer ?
#
loop_
_entity_poly.entity_id
_entity_poly.type
_entity_poly.pdbx_seq_one_letter_code
_entity_poly.pdbx_strand_id
1 'polypeptide(L)' 'MASQPPEDTAESQASDELECKICYNRYNLKQRKPKVLECCHRVCAKCLYKI' A
#
# COMPACT_ATOMS: atom_id res chain seq x y z
N MET A 1 14.00 -2.22 37.45
CA MET A 1 14.73 -1.88 36.21
C MET A 1 13.91 -2.38 35.04
N ALA A 2 13.18 -1.49 34.37
CA ALA A 2 12.46 -1.82 33.15
C ALA A 2 13.38 -1.47 31.98
N SER A 3 13.84 -2.50 31.28
CA SER A 3 14.63 -2.35 30.04
C SER A 3 13.83 -2.97 28.91
N GLN A 4 13.12 -2.13 28.16
CA GLN A 4 12.64 -2.46 26.82
C GLN A 4 12.98 -1.26 25.92
N PRO A 5 13.89 -1.41 24.94
CA PRO A 5 14.18 -0.37 23.98
C PRO A 5 12.98 -0.15 23.03
N PRO A 6 12.76 1.08 22.50
CA PRO A 6 11.84 1.31 21.40
C PRO A 6 12.51 0.84 20.11
N GLU A 7 12.40 -0.45 19.82
CA GLU A 7 12.82 -1.00 18.53
C GLU A 7 11.73 -0.73 17.49
N ASP A 8 12.13 0.03 16.48
CA ASP A 8 11.61 0.05 15.11
C ASP A 8 10.08 -0.07 14.93
N THR A 9 9.41 1.07 14.90
CA THR A 9 8.06 1.16 14.32
C THR A 9 8.07 2.20 13.21
N ALA A 10 9.05 2.14 12.32
CA ALA A 10 9.10 2.96 11.12
C ALA A 10 8.82 2.12 9.85
N GLU A 11 9.08 0.81 9.86
CA GLU A 11 8.83 -0.06 8.69
C GLU A 11 7.36 -0.43 8.46
N SER A 12 6.51 -0.38 9.49
CA SER A 12 5.11 -0.82 9.39
C SER A 12 4.21 0.22 8.71
N GLN A 13 4.53 1.51 8.83
CA GLN A 13 3.69 2.58 8.27
C GLN A 13 3.91 2.79 6.78
N ALA A 14 5.15 2.63 6.28
CA ALA A 14 5.45 2.74 4.85
C ALA A 14 4.75 1.66 3.99
N SER A 15 4.38 0.54 4.61
CA SER A 15 3.71 -0.56 3.92
C SER A 15 2.26 -0.25 3.54
N ASP A 16 1.51 0.47 4.38
CA ASP A 16 0.07 0.75 4.15
C ASP A 16 -0.16 1.75 3.00
N GLU A 17 0.77 2.70 2.83
CA GLU A 17 0.75 3.66 1.71
C GLU A 17 0.97 2.98 0.35
N LEU A 18 1.56 1.79 0.36
CA LEU A 18 1.89 1.00 -0.83
C LEU A 18 0.85 -0.09 -1.12
N GLU A 19 -0.38 0.03 -0.62
CA GLU A 19 -1.45 -0.97 -0.82
C GLU A 19 -2.65 -0.44 -1.61
N CYS A 20 -3.27 -1.32 -2.40
CA CYS A 20 -4.49 -1.02 -3.14
C CYS A 20 -5.70 -1.03 -2.21
N LYS A 21 -6.37 0.10 -2.00
CA LYS A 21 -7.53 0.20 -1.11
C LYS A 21 -8.80 -0.54 -1.59
N ILE A 22 -8.79 -1.12 -2.79
CA ILE A 22 -9.88 -2.00 -3.28
C ILE A 22 -9.65 -3.46 -2.90
N CYS A 23 -8.40 -3.93 -2.94
CA CYS A 23 -8.09 -5.35 -2.73
C CYS A 23 -7.14 -5.60 -1.56
N TYR A 24 -6.73 -4.56 -0.83
CA TYR A 24 -5.81 -4.58 0.31
C TYR A 24 -4.55 -5.40 0.06
N ASN A 25 -4.04 -5.36 -1.17
CA ASN A 25 -2.79 -6.01 -1.54
C ASN A 25 -1.76 -4.96 -1.91
N ARG A 26 -0.49 -5.25 -1.58
CA ARG A 26 0.66 -4.41 -1.96
C ARG A 26 0.76 -4.19 -3.46
N TYR A 27 1.08 -2.96 -3.82
CA TYR A 27 1.41 -2.57 -5.18
C TYR A 27 2.70 -3.26 -5.62
N ASN A 28 2.72 -3.61 -6.90
CA ASN A 28 3.88 -4.26 -7.50
C ASN A 28 3.95 -3.86 -8.97
N LEU A 29 5.12 -3.42 -9.43
CA LEU A 29 5.33 -2.93 -10.79
C LEU A 29 5.03 -3.97 -11.89
N LYS A 30 5.04 -5.27 -11.57
CA LYS A 30 4.74 -6.36 -12.52
C LYS A 30 3.24 -6.60 -12.71
N GLN A 31 2.49 -6.80 -11.62
CA GLN A 31 1.10 -7.26 -11.69
C GLN A 31 0.07 -6.34 -11.03
N ARG A 32 0.49 -5.46 -10.13
CA ARG A 32 -0.38 -4.57 -9.36
C ARG A 32 0.17 -3.14 -9.44
N LYS A 33 0.51 -2.70 -10.65
CA LYS A 33 1.05 -1.36 -10.88
C LYS A 33 -0.03 -0.33 -10.45
N PRO A 34 0.29 0.62 -9.56
CA PRO A 34 -0.65 1.64 -9.14
C PRO A 34 -0.99 2.56 -10.33
N LYS A 35 -2.27 2.90 -10.46
CA LYS A 35 -2.81 3.84 -11.44
C LYS A 35 -3.58 4.93 -10.69
N VAL A 36 -3.37 6.19 -11.10
CA VAL A 36 -4.09 7.36 -10.59
C VAL A 36 -5.24 7.66 -11.53
N LEU A 37 -6.45 7.79 -10.99
CA LEU A 37 -7.65 8.18 -11.73
C LEU A 37 -7.82 9.70 -11.76
N GLU A 38 -8.73 10.20 -12.58
CA GLU A 38 -9.08 11.64 -12.64
C GLU A 38 -9.58 12.19 -11.29
N CYS A 39 -10.18 11.33 -10.46
CA CYS A 39 -10.58 11.64 -9.09
C CYS A 39 -9.41 11.61 -8.08
N CYS A 40 -8.16 11.56 -8.55
CA CYS A 40 -6.94 11.50 -7.73
C CYS A 40 -6.77 10.25 -6.85
N HIS A 41 -7.62 9.23 -6.99
CA HIS A 41 -7.48 7.98 -6.25
C HIS A 41 -6.45 7.05 -6.90
N ARG A 42 -5.65 6.37 -6.05
CA ARG A 42 -4.68 5.35 -6.44
C ARG A 42 -5.28 3.96 -6.28
N VAL A 43 -5.31 3.19 -7.36
CA VAL A 43 -5.82 1.80 -7.39
C VAL A 43 -4.88 0.91 -8.21
N CYS A 44 -4.87 -0.39 -7.98
CA CYS A 44 -4.01 -1.29 -8.77
C CYS A 44 -4.63 -1.59 -10.14
N ALA A 45 -3.81 -1.80 -11.18
CA ALA A 45 -4.28 -2.06 -12.54
C ALA A 45 -5.27 -3.25 -12.65
N LYS A 46 -5.15 -4.28 -11.79
CA LYS A 46 -6.09 -5.41 -11.72
C LYS A 46 -7.48 -5.02 -11.23
N CYS A 47 -7.56 -4.13 -10.22
CA CYS A 47 -8.83 -3.63 -9.73
C CYS A 47 -9.45 -2.64 -10.69
N LEU A 48 -8.62 -1.80 -11.34
CA LEU A 48 -9.11 -0.87 -12.35
C LEU A 48 -9.76 -1.58 -13.53
N TYR A 49 -9.23 -2.71 -13.99
CA TYR A 49 -9.82 -3.46 -15.10
C TYR A 49 -11.21 -4.06 -14.78
N LYS A 50 -11.61 -4.08 -13.50
CA LYS A 50 -12.92 -4.60 -13.05
C LYS A 50 -13.97 -3.50 -12.85
N ILE A 51 -13.60 -2.23 -13.04
CA ILE A 51 -14.48 -1.06 -12.95
C ILE A 51 -14.81 -0.62 -14.37
#